data_AF-A0A841H0L2-F1
#
_entry.id   AF-A0A841H0L2-F1
#
_cell.length_a   1.000
_cell.length_b   1.000
_cell.length_c   1.000
_cell.angle_alpha   90.00
_cell.angle_beta   90.00
_cell.angle_gamma   90.00
#
_symmetry.space_group_name_H-M   'P 1'
#
loop_
_entity.id
_entity.type
_entity.pdbx_description
1 polymer ?
#
loop_
_entity_poly.entity_id
_entity_poly.type
_entity_poly.pdbx_seq_one_letter_code
_entity_poly.pdbx_strand_id
1 'polypeptide(L)'
;MIWFGKQLNEVMFTPPSGVNPVGDENTRMEHALRWVAAREPHLEGEALLDALAATGWVDRATAARLLPCFRAFDADRYFAEALRSLSFRGPTAAGEFRQRIGRVMEDMTGMAALGSVGPEECVRFGDGERQGLLLAYPQVQFTVGGEAVKAVAAAVDEMPDALVIVARNFQDNTAGQLKALLQGSQVPGTLITVNLLLGMRASALRYQPGPDRVLQLLGAGRPLRSRDIAVLGDPRN
;
A
#
# COMPACT_ATOMS: atom_id res chain seq x y z
N MET A 1 -26.32 -20.08 2.88
CA MET A 1 -25.18 -19.97 3.81
C MET A 1 -24.00 -20.60 3.11
N ILE A 2 -23.29 -19.83 2.30
CA ILE A 2 -22.21 -20.34 1.46
C ILE A 2 -20.90 -19.84 2.03
N TRP A 3 -20.11 -20.82 2.44
CA TRP A 3 -18.77 -20.76 2.98
C TRP A 3 -17.81 -20.57 1.80
N PHE A 4 -17.23 -19.38 1.66
CA PHE A 4 -16.11 -19.11 0.76
C PHE A 4 -15.02 -18.37 1.53
N GLY A 5 -14.40 -19.09 2.46
CA GLY A 5 -13.23 -18.65 3.21
C GLY A 5 -12.19 -19.75 3.16
N LYS A 6 -11.51 -19.88 2.01
CA LYS A 6 -10.25 -20.63 1.78
C LYS A 6 -10.21 -21.06 0.30
N GLN A 7 -9.62 -20.23 -0.55
CA GLN A 7 -8.95 -20.63 -1.80
C GLN A 7 -8.60 -19.34 -2.55
N LEU A 8 -7.43 -18.75 -2.24
CA LEU A 8 -6.64 -17.89 -3.15
C LEU A 8 -5.36 -17.28 -2.52
N ASN A 9 -4.83 -17.84 -1.42
CA ASN A 9 -3.49 -17.48 -0.91
C ASN A 9 -2.42 -18.56 -1.14
N GLU A 10 -2.64 -19.47 -2.10
CA GLU A 10 -1.54 -20.23 -2.71
C GLU A 10 -0.87 -19.37 -3.80
N VAL A 11 -0.40 -18.18 -3.43
CA VAL A 11 0.90 -17.79 -3.95
C VAL A 11 1.86 -18.27 -2.88
N MET A 12 2.30 -19.53 -3.03
CA MET A 12 3.59 -19.93 -2.48
C MET A 12 4.61 -18.95 -3.05
N PHE A 13 4.85 -17.86 -2.31
CA PHE A 13 5.96 -16.96 -2.57
C PHE A 13 7.20 -17.73 -2.17
N THR A 14 7.71 -18.53 -3.11
CA THR A 14 8.89 -19.34 -2.91
C THR A 14 10.02 -18.39 -2.47
N PRO A 15 10.57 -18.52 -1.25
CA PRO A 15 11.82 -17.85 -0.92
C PRO A 15 12.86 -18.25 -1.98
N PRO A 16 13.84 -17.38 -2.32
CA PRO A 16 14.84 -17.71 -3.32
C PRO A 16 15.45 -19.08 -2.99
N SER A 17 15.17 -20.06 -3.85
CA SER A 17 15.58 -21.44 -3.68
C SER A 17 17.09 -21.52 -3.80
N GLY A 18 17.76 -22.02 -2.74
CA GLY A 18 19.16 -22.44 -2.81
C GLY A 18 20.20 -21.50 -2.20
N VAL A 19 19.95 -20.89 -1.04
CA VAL A 19 21.00 -20.16 -0.32
C VAL A 19 21.85 -21.15 0.48
N ASN A 20 23.08 -21.36 0.01
CA ASN A 20 24.19 -21.97 0.76
C ASN A 20 24.24 -21.43 2.21
N PRO A 21 24.50 -22.26 3.25
CA PRO A 21 24.57 -21.82 4.65
C PRO A 21 25.82 -20.96 4.97
N VAL A 22 26.42 -20.31 3.97
CA VAL A 22 27.60 -19.47 4.15
C VAL A 22 27.15 -18.04 4.48
N GLY A 23 26.88 -17.83 5.75
CA GLY A 23 26.60 -16.53 6.37
C GLY A 23 26.44 -16.70 7.87
N ASP A 24 26.89 -15.73 8.66
CA ASP A 24 26.62 -15.67 10.10
C ASP A 24 25.10 -15.65 10.35
N GLU A 25 24.65 -16.24 11.47
CA GLU A 25 23.23 -16.25 11.86
C GLU A 25 22.64 -14.84 11.87
N ASN A 26 23.44 -13.84 12.25
CA ASN A 26 23.08 -12.43 12.21
C ASN A 26 22.77 -11.96 10.79
N THR A 27 23.58 -12.35 9.79
CA THR A 27 23.35 -11.98 8.39
C THR A 27 22.06 -12.59 7.87
N ARG A 28 21.79 -13.88 8.17
CA ARG A 28 20.53 -14.53 7.78
C ARG A 28 19.31 -13.87 8.43
N MET A 29 19.41 -13.54 9.72
CA MET A 29 18.37 -12.83 10.46
C MET A 29 18.12 -11.43 9.87
N GLU A 30 19.18 -10.69 9.55
CA GLU A 30 19.07 -9.37 8.94
C GLU A 30 18.39 -9.44 7.57
N HIS A 31 18.76 -10.42 6.74
CA HIS A 31 18.07 -10.67 5.49
C HIS A 31 16.58 -10.94 5.74
N ALA A 32 16.24 -11.82 6.68
CA ALA A 32 14.85 -12.18 7.00
C ALA A 32 14.02 -10.97 7.41
N LEU A 33 14.57 -10.15 8.30
CA LEU A 33 13.97 -8.90 8.72
C LEU A 33 13.72 -7.97 7.53
N ARG A 34 14.71 -7.76 6.66
CA ARG A 34 14.55 -6.93 5.45
C ARG A 34 13.46 -7.47 4.52
N TRP A 35 13.38 -8.78 4.35
CA TRP A 35 12.38 -9.41 3.47
C TRP A 35 10.97 -9.28 4.02
N VAL A 36 10.79 -9.49 5.33
CA VAL A 36 9.49 -9.33 6.01
C VAL A 36 9.10 -7.86 6.01
N ALA A 37 9.99 -6.96 6.43
CA ALA A 37 9.74 -5.52 6.46
C ALA A 37 9.38 -4.94 5.09
N ALA A 38 9.97 -5.45 4.01
CA ALA A 38 9.63 -5.03 2.65
C ALA A 38 8.16 -5.31 2.27
N ARG A 39 7.44 -6.14 3.03
CA ARG A 39 6.07 -6.60 2.74
C ARG A 39 5.08 -6.25 3.84
N GLU A 40 5.45 -6.51 5.09
CA GLU A 40 4.58 -6.44 6.26
C GLU A 40 5.33 -5.73 7.41
N PRO A 41 5.55 -4.41 7.28
CA PRO A 41 6.38 -3.64 8.23
C PRO A 41 5.75 -3.49 9.62
N HIS A 42 4.45 -3.75 9.76
CA HIS A 42 3.70 -3.63 11.01
C HIS A 42 3.72 -4.91 11.86
N LEU A 43 4.30 -6.01 11.38
CA LEU A 43 4.30 -7.26 12.15
C LEU A 43 5.13 -7.12 13.42
N GLU A 44 4.55 -7.57 14.52
CA GLU A 44 5.17 -7.57 15.84
C GLU A 44 4.96 -8.92 16.54
N GLY A 45 5.71 -9.14 17.63
CA GLY A 45 5.55 -10.29 18.51
C GLY A 45 5.59 -11.64 17.79
N GLU A 46 4.69 -12.55 18.16
CA GLU A 46 4.64 -13.90 17.59
C GLU A 46 4.37 -13.92 16.09
N ALA A 47 3.58 -12.96 15.56
CA ALA A 47 3.30 -12.87 14.12
C ALA A 47 4.56 -12.52 13.32
N LEU A 48 5.42 -11.64 13.85
CA LEU A 48 6.72 -11.35 13.26
C LEU A 48 7.63 -12.58 13.28
N LEU A 49 7.65 -13.33 14.39
CA LEU A 49 8.44 -14.56 14.50
C LEU A 49 8.00 -15.62 13.49
N ASP A 50 6.69 -15.75 13.28
CA ASP A 50 6.12 -16.65 12.28
C ASP A 50 6.47 -16.23 10.85
N ALA A 51 6.37 -14.94 10.54
CA ALA A 51 6.77 -14.42 9.23
C ALA A 51 8.27 -14.59 8.97
N LEU A 52 9.11 -14.36 9.98
CA LEU A 52 10.56 -14.59 9.90
C LEU A 52 10.88 -16.06 9.65
N ALA A 53 10.21 -16.98 10.36
CA ALA A 53 10.37 -18.42 10.15
C ALA A 53 9.91 -18.84 8.73
N ALA A 54 8.83 -18.25 8.23
CA ALA A 54 8.31 -18.52 6.89
C ALA A 54 9.28 -18.12 5.77
N THR A 55 10.25 -17.23 6.03
CA THR A 55 11.30 -16.90 5.05
C THR A 55 12.24 -18.07 4.75
N GLY A 56 12.36 -19.04 5.66
CA GLY A 56 13.29 -20.16 5.56
C GLY A 56 14.76 -19.80 5.80
N TRP A 57 15.10 -18.55 6.12
CA TRP A 57 16.47 -18.13 6.44
C TRP A 57 16.84 -18.32 7.91
N VAL A 58 15.85 -18.27 8.80
CA VAL A 58 15.96 -18.55 10.23
C VAL A 58 14.76 -19.37 10.66
N ASP A 59 14.92 -20.26 11.63
CA ASP A 59 13.77 -20.90 12.29
C ASP A 59 13.20 -19.98 13.39
N ARG A 60 12.02 -20.34 13.91
CA ARG A 60 11.32 -19.55 14.93
C ARG A 60 12.14 -19.37 16.21
N ALA A 61 12.87 -20.40 16.63
CA ALA A 61 13.70 -20.37 17.85
C ALA A 61 14.89 -19.40 17.68
N THR A 62 15.53 -19.43 16.52
CA THR A 62 16.62 -18.54 16.13
C THR A 62 16.12 -17.10 16.01
N ALA A 63 14.97 -16.88 15.36
CA ALA A 63 14.34 -15.57 15.29
C ALA A 63 14.04 -15.00 16.68
N ALA A 64 13.42 -15.79 17.57
CA ALA A 64 13.09 -15.36 18.93
C ALA A 64 14.33 -14.97 19.75
N ARG A 65 15.42 -15.74 19.62
CA ARG A 65 16.69 -15.47 20.30
C ARG A 65 17.40 -14.23 19.75
N LEU A 66 17.39 -14.03 18.43
CA LEU A 66 18.17 -12.97 17.78
C LEU A 66 17.42 -11.64 17.66
N LEU A 67 16.10 -11.64 17.53
CA LEU A 67 15.30 -10.42 17.36
C LEU A 67 15.61 -9.31 18.38
N PRO A 68 15.82 -9.61 19.68
CA PRO A 68 16.21 -8.59 20.67
C PRO A 68 17.55 -7.90 20.40
N CYS A 69 18.42 -8.45 19.54
CA CYS A 69 19.69 -7.86 19.10
C CYS A 69 19.52 -6.84 17.96
N PHE A 70 18.36 -6.83 17.28
CA PHE A 70 18.08 -5.97 16.12
C PHE A 70 17.19 -4.76 16.47
N ARG A 71 17.34 -4.19 17.68
CA ARG A 71 16.49 -3.07 18.15
C ARG A 71 16.56 -1.80 17.30
N ALA A 72 17.65 -1.62 16.56
CA ALA A 72 17.85 -0.50 15.65
C ALA A 72 17.33 -0.77 14.23
N PHE A 73 16.70 -1.92 13.99
CA PHE A 73 16.15 -2.27 12.68
C PHE A 73 14.92 -1.41 12.38
N ASP A 74 14.99 -0.66 11.28
CA ASP A 74 13.93 0.25 10.84
C ASP A 74 13.10 -0.41 9.72
N ALA A 75 12.02 -1.11 10.11
CA ALA A 75 11.16 -1.81 9.16
C ALA A 75 10.50 -0.86 8.15
N ASP A 76 10.11 0.33 8.59
CA ASP A 76 9.44 1.33 7.75
C ASP A 76 10.37 1.86 6.64
N ARG A 77 11.65 2.05 6.95
CA ARG A 77 12.64 2.41 5.95
C ARG A 77 12.74 1.35 4.85
N TYR A 78 12.87 0.07 5.21
CA TYR A 78 12.98 -1.02 4.23
C TYR A 78 11.70 -1.18 3.40
N PHE A 79 10.53 -1.02 4.03
CA PHE A 79 9.27 -0.98 3.32
C PHE A 79 9.23 0.15 2.28
N ALA A 80 9.60 1.37 2.69
CA ALA A 80 9.64 2.53 1.81
C ALA A 80 10.63 2.36 0.65
N GLU A 81 11.83 1.83 0.91
CA GLU A 81 12.82 1.50 -0.13
C GLU A 81 12.27 0.47 -1.12
N ALA A 82 11.65 -0.60 -0.61
CA ALA A 82 11.14 -1.67 -1.44
C ALA A 82 9.93 -1.22 -2.28
N LEU A 83 9.00 -0.45 -1.72
CA LEU A 83 7.87 0.14 -2.45
C LEU A 83 8.34 1.10 -3.54
N ARG A 84 9.33 1.96 -3.25
CA ARG A 84 9.95 2.82 -4.26
C ARG A 84 10.59 1.98 -5.37
N SER A 85 11.31 0.91 -5.03
CA SER A 85 11.92 0.01 -6.02
C SER A 85 10.90 -0.62 -6.98
N LEU A 86 9.74 -1.07 -6.46
CA LEU A 86 8.64 -1.55 -7.30
C LEU A 86 8.14 -0.46 -8.26
N SER A 87 8.07 0.79 -7.77
CA SER A 87 7.74 1.95 -8.60
C SER A 87 8.84 2.35 -9.63
N PHE A 88 9.97 1.66 -9.68
CA PHE A 88 10.93 1.77 -10.80
C PHE A 88 10.78 0.65 -11.81
N ARG A 89 10.28 -0.52 -11.40
CA ARG A 89 10.15 -1.72 -12.24
C ARG A 89 8.98 -1.65 -13.23
N GLY A 90 8.13 -0.63 -13.13
CA GLY A 90 7.07 -0.39 -14.10
C GLY A 90 5.97 -1.46 -14.07
N PRO A 91 5.30 -1.73 -15.21
CA PRO A 91 4.16 -2.64 -15.30
C PRO A 91 4.43 -4.06 -14.78
N THR A 92 5.67 -4.54 -14.91
CA THR A 92 6.07 -5.89 -14.48
C THR A 92 5.92 -6.14 -12.98
N ALA A 93 5.88 -5.08 -12.17
CA ALA A 93 5.74 -5.13 -10.71
C ALA A 93 4.38 -4.61 -10.24
N ALA A 94 3.41 -4.38 -11.14
CA ALA A 94 2.14 -3.75 -10.82
C ALA A 94 1.36 -4.51 -9.74
N GLY A 95 1.25 -5.84 -9.83
CA GLY A 95 0.55 -6.65 -8.82
C GLY A 95 1.16 -6.51 -7.42
N GLU A 96 2.48 -6.62 -7.31
CA GLU A 96 3.20 -6.49 -6.03
C GLU A 96 3.10 -5.05 -5.48
N PHE A 97 3.17 -4.05 -6.36
CA PHE A 97 3.00 -2.65 -5.99
C PHE A 97 1.59 -2.40 -5.44
N ARG A 98 0.54 -2.89 -6.13
CA ARG A 98 -0.87 -2.80 -5.70
C ARG A 98 -1.07 -3.38 -4.31
N GLN A 99 -0.56 -4.59 -4.08
CA GLN A 99 -0.67 -5.25 -2.78
C GLN A 99 -0.04 -4.41 -1.66
N ARG A 100 1.15 -3.83 -1.89
CA ARG A 100 1.84 -3.04 -0.86
C ARG A 100 1.20 -1.69 -0.62
N ILE A 101 0.74 -1.01 -1.65
CA ILE A 101 -0.02 0.22 -1.45
C ILE A 101 -1.34 -0.11 -0.72
N GLY A 102 -1.98 -1.23 -1.03
CA GLY A 102 -3.16 -1.68 -0.31
C GLY A 102 -2.92 -1.81 1.18
N ARG A 103 -1.80 -2.44 1.60
CA ARG A 103 -1.37 -2.48 3.00
C ARG A 103 -1.19 -1.08 3.62
N VAL A 104 -0.61 -0.14 2.89
CA VAL A 104 -0.48 1.25 3.36
C VAL A 104 -1.84 1.88 3.62
N MET A 105 -2.84 1.60 2.78
CA MET A 105 -4.19 2.09 3.01
C MET A 105 -4.82 1.45 4.24
N GLU A 106 -4.74 0.12 4.37
CA GLU A 106 -5.25 -0.61 5.53
C GLU A 106 -4.67 -0.04 6.84
N ASP A 107 -3.35 0.19 6.87
CA ASP A 107 -2.64 0.78 8.03
C ASP A 107 -3.16 2.20 8.38
N MET A 108 -3.46 3.04 7.37
CA MET A 108 -3.83 4.44 7.59
C MET A 108 -5.32 4.64 7.84
N THR A 109 -6.18 3.88 7.18
CA THR A 109 -7.65 4.05 7.24
C THR A 109 -8.31 3.08 8.21
N GLY A 110 -7.62 2.00 8.61
CA GLY A 110 -8.22 0.91 9.38
C GLY A 110 -9.24 0.08 8.59
N MET A 111 -9.41 0.34 7.29
CA MET A 111 -10.36 -0.36 6.42
C MET A 111 -9.66 -1.49 5.68
N ALA A 112 -10.27 -2.68 5.67
CA ALA A 112 -9.77 -3.80 4.89
C ALA A 112 -10.06 -3.62 3.38
N ALA A 113 -9.21 -4.22 2.54
CA ALA A 113 -9.53 -4.36 1.12
C ALA A 113 -10.71 -5.32 0.91
N LEU A 114 -11.73 -4.88 0.17
CA LEU A 114 -12.94 -5.67 -0.11
C LEU A 114 -12.85 -6.50 -1.40
N GLY A 115 -12.10 -5.99 -2.39
CA GLY A 115 -11.98 -6.63 -3.70
C GLY A 115 -11.45 -5.68 -4.76
N SER A 116 -11.36 -6.17 -6.00
CA SER A 116 -10.92 -5.41 -7.16
C SER A 116 -12.06 -5.10 -8.12
N VAL A 117 -11.94 -3.98 -8.82
CA VAL A 117 -12.90 -3.48 -9.82
C VAL A 117 -12.17 -3.24 -11.13
N GLY A 118 -12.81 -3.69 -12.22
CA GLY A 118 -12.37 -3.41 -13.59
C GLY A 118 -11.08 -4.12 -13.99
N PRO A 119 -10.69 -3.99 -15.27
CA PRO A 119 -9.55 -4.72 -15.83
C PRO A 119 -8.19 -4.31 -15.24
N GLU A 120 -8.07 -3.08 -14.71
CA GLU A 120 -6.82 -2.59 -14.07
C GLU A 120 -6.79 -2.85 -12.54
N GLU A 121 -7.74 -3.63 -12.02
CA GLU A 121 -7.85 -4.02 -10.60
C GLU A 121 -7.76 -2.84 -9.62
N CYS A 122 -8.65 -1.85 -9.76
CA CYS A 122 -8.82 -0.81 -8.74
C CYS A 122 -9.31 -1.48 -7.46
N VAL A 123 -8.68 -1.23 -6.31
CA VAL A 123 -9.02 -1.93 -5.06
C VAL A 123 -9.98 -1.08 -4.24
N ARG A 124 -11.04 -1.71 -3.73
CA ARG A 124 -12.05 -1.09 -2.87
C ARG A 124 -11.67 -1.19 -1.40
N PHE A 125 -11.78 -0.06 -0.68
CA PHE A 125 -11.65 0.04 0.77
C PHE A 125 -12.91 0.67 1.35
N GLY A 126 -13.54 0.05 2.35
CA GLY A 126 -14.74 0.61 2.98
C GLY A 126 -15.52 -0.38 3.83
N ASP A 127 -16.62 0.09 4.40
CA ASP A 127 -17.50 -0.68 5.28
C ASP A 127 -18.61 -1.45 4.51
N GLY A 128 -18.57 -1.44 3.16
CA GLY A 128 -19.53 -2.19 2.35
C GLY A 128 -19.32 -2.12 0.83
N GLU A 129 -20.22 -2.76 0.07
CA GLU A 129 -20.11 -2.92 -1.39
C GLU A 129 -20.35 -1.64 -2.20
N ARG A 130 -20.84 -0.55 -1.59
CA ARG A 130 -21.17 0.72 -2.29
C ARG A 130 -20.62 1.99 -1.63
N GLN A 131 -20.09 1.88 -0.42
CA GLN A 131 -19.51 2.99 0.34
C GLN A 131 -18.05 2.67 0.57
N GLY A 132 -17.17 3.58 0.19
CA GLY A 132 -15.74 3.36 0.26
C GLY A 132 -14.91 4.16 -0.74
N LEU A 133 -13.61 4.15 -0.46
CA LEU A 133 -12.57 4.66 -1.34
C LEU A 133 -12.26 3.60 -2.41
N LEU A 134 -12.26 4.01 -3.67
CA LEU A 134 -11.62 3.22 -4.71
C LEU A 134 -10.20 3.71 -4.92
N LEU A 135 -9.25 2.79 -4.78
CA LEU A 135 -7.85 3.05 -5.01
C LEU A 135 -7.43 2.54 -6.38
N ALA A 136 -7.12 3.47 -7.28
CA ALA A 136 -6.53 3.18 -8.57
C ALA A 136 -5.00 3.25 -8.47
N TYR A 137 -4.36 2.18 -8.92
CA TYR A 137 -2.91 2.07 -9.02
C TYR A 137 -2.58 2.03 -10.50
N PRO A 138 -2.40 3.18 -11.15
CA PRO A 138 -1.87 3.17 -12.49
C PRO A 138 -0.52 2.44 -12.49
N GLN A 139 -0.20 1.79 -13.60
CA GLN A 139 1.02 0.99 -13.80
C GLN A 139 2.28 1.84 -13.58
N VAL A 140 2.59 2.15 -12.32
CA VAL A 140 3.73 2.89 -11.77
C VAL A 140 3.85 4.36 -12.21
N GLN A 141 3.57 4.69 -13.48
CA GLN A 141 3.38 6.03 -14.00
C GLN A 141 1.92 6.22 -14.41
N PHE A 142 1.32 7.36 -14.05
CA PHE A 142 -0.02 7.71 -14.53
C PHE A 142 0.07 8.72 -15.67
N THR A 143 -0.49 8.33 -16.81
CA THR A 143 -0.81 9.25 -17.90
C THR A 143 -2.27 9.05 -18.22
N VAL A 144 -3.05 10.13 -18.31
CA VAL A 144 -4.46 10.03 -18.71
C VAL A 144 -4.51 9.85 -20.23
N GLY A 145 -4.36 8.60 -20.67
CA GLY A 145 -4.45 8.15 -22.05
C GLY A 145 -4.56 6.63 -22.10
N GLY A 146 -5.31 6.08 -23.07
CA GLY A 146 -5.44 4.64 -23.25
C GLY A 146 -6.15 3.92 -22.10
N GLU A 147 -5.54 2.85 -21.57
CA GLU A 147 -6.13 1.93 -20.59
C GLU A 147 -6.36 2.58 -19.21
N ALA A 148 -5.54 3.55 -18.83
CA ALA A 148 -5.67 4.30 -17.59
C ALA A 148 -7.00 5.08 -17.50
N VAL A 149 -7.52 5.57 -18.63
CA VAL A 149 -8.84 6.24 -18.71
C VAL A 149 -9.97 5.24 -18.48
N LYS A 150 -9.83 4.02 -19.03
CA LYS A 150 -10.83 2.96 -18.84
C LYS A 150 -10.92 2.52 -17.39
N ALA A 151 -9.79 2.46 -16.69
CA ALA A 151 -9.76 2.17 -15.25
C ALA A 151 -10.48 3.23 -14.42
N VAL A 152 -10.19 4.51 -14.70
CA VAL A 152 -10.85 5.63 -14.04
C VAL A 152 -12.35 5.63 -14.34
N ALA A 153 -12.75 5.43 -15.60
CA ALA A 153 -14.16 5.36 -15.98
C ALA A 153 -14.87 4.19 -15.29
N ALA A 154 -14.29 2.99 -15.31
CA ALA A 154 -14.86 1.82 -14.62
C ALA A 154 -14.96 2.03 -13.11
N ALA A 155 -13.95 2.65 -12.48
CA ALA A 155 -14.00 2.98 -11.06
C ALA A 155 -15.05 4.04 -10.75
N VAL A 156 -15.31 4.95 -11.67
CA VAL A 156 -16.33 5.99 -11.54
C VAL A 156 -17.75 5.44 -11.70
N ASP A 157 -17.95 4.47 -12.60
CA ASP A 157 -19.22 3.80 -12.81
C ASP A 157 -19.72 3.07 -11.55
N GLU A 158 -18.80 2.67 -10.67
CA GLU A 158 -19.12 2.11 -9.35
C GLU A 158 -19.65 3.14 -8.34
N MET A 159 -19.57 4.44 -8.66
CA MET A 159 -19.98 5.56 -7.81
C MET A 159 -19.40 5.50 -6.36
N PRO A 160 -18.07 5.43 -6.18
CA PRO A 160 -17.46 5.42 -4.85
C PRO A 160 -17.58 6.79 -4.16
N ASP A 161 -17.36 6.83 -2.84
CA ASP A 161 -17.32 8.08 -2.07
C ASP A 161 -16.13 8.95 -2.47
N ALA A 162 -15.02 8.33 -2.85
CA ALA A 162 -13.90 9.00 -3.51
C ALA A 162 -13.05 8.04 -4.33
N LEU A 163 -12.44 8.58 -5.39
CA LEU A 163 -11.42 7.92 -6.17
C LEU A 163 -10.05 8.47 -5.78
N VAL A 164 -9.15 7.60 -5.32
CA VAL A 164 -7.76 7.96 -5.02
C VAL A 164 -6.87 7.31 -6.07
N ILE A 165 -5.95 8.08 -6.64
CA ILE A 165 -4.98 7.61 -7.65
C ILE A 165 -3.59 7.75 -7.07
N VAL A 166 -2.87 6.63 -6.95
CA VAL A 166 -1.50 6.59 -6.42
C VAL A 166 -0.51 6.34 -7.55
N ALA A 167 0.39 7.29 -7.79
CA ALA A 167 1.46 7.12 -8.78
C ALA A 167 2.81 7.57 -8.23
N ARG A 168 3.92 7.20 -8.90
CA ARG A 168 5.24 7.74 -8.53
C ARG A 168 5.32 9.24 -8.80
N ASN A 169 4.84 9.66 -9.96
CA ASN A 169 4.73 11.03 -10.42
C ASN A 169 3.50 11.17 -11.32
N PHE A 170 3.07 12.41 -11.51
CA PHE A 170 2.00 12.78 -12.43
C PHE A 170 2.55 13.74 -13.48
N GLN A 171 2.00 13.72 -14.69
CA GLN A 171 2.31 14.73 -15.71
C GLN A 171 1.58 16.03 -15.39
N ASP A 172 2.10 17.17 -15.86
CA ASP A 172 1.60 18.51 -15.50
C ASP A 172 0.10 18.72 -15.82
N ASN A 173 -0.42 18.03 -16.84
CA ASN A 173 -1.82 18.11 -17.27
C ASN A 173 -2.74 17.07 -16.62
N THR A 174 -2.20 16.10 -15.87
CA THR A 174 -2.96 14.96 -15.34
C THR A 174 -4.12 15.40 -14.45
N ALA A 175 -3.91 16.40 -13.60
CA ALA A 175 -4.97 16.91 -12.72
C ALA A 175 -6.13 17.55 -13.51
N GLY A 176 -5.81 18.28 -14.59
CA GLY A 176 -6.83 18.85 -15.48
C GLY A 176 -7.60 17.79 -16.26
N GLN A 177 -6.89 16.77 -16.74
CA GLN A 177 -7.49 15.63 -17.46
C GLN A 177 -8.39 14.79 -16.55
N LEU A 178 -7.93 14.48 -15.33
CA LEU A 178 -8.76 13.77 -14.34
C LEU A 178 -10.01 14.58 -13.99
N LYS A 179 -9.86 15.88 -13.75
CA LYS A 179 -11.01 16.77 -13.47
C LYS A 179 -12.02 16.75 -14.62
N ALA A 180 -11.56 16.76 -15.87
CA ALA A 180 -12.44 16.68 -17.03
C ALA A 180 -13.18 15.33 -17.10
N LEU A 181 -12.50 14.21 -16.81
CA LEU A 181 -13.13 12.88 -16.76
C LEU A 181 -14.19 12.75 -15.67
N LEU A 182 -13.96 13.38 -14.51
CA LEU A 182 -14.87 13.30 -13.35
C LEU A 182 -16.00 14.35 -13.38
N GLN A 183 -16.01 15.25 -14.36
CA GLN A 183 -16.93 16.39 -14.38
C GLN A 183 -18.42 15.96 -14.37
N GLY A 184 -18.74 14.74 -14.82
CA GLY A 184 -20.09 14.19 -14.84
C GLY A 184 -20.47 13.25 -13.69
N SER A 185 -19.54 12.82 -12.83
CA SER A 185 -19.78 11.68 -11.94
C SER A 185 -20.05 12.01 -10.48
N GLN A 186 -19.91 13.28 -10.06
CA GLN A 186 -19.93 13.72 -8.64
C GLN A 186 -18.87 13.06 -7.73
N VAL A 187 -18.12 12.07 -8.21
CA VAL A 187 -17.05 11.38 -7.48
C VAL A 187 -15.83 12.29 -7.35
N PRO A 188 -15.36 12.61 -6.13
CA PRO A 188 -14.14 13.37 -5.95
C PRO A 188 -12.90 12.52 -6.29
N GLY A 189 -12.02 13.06 -7.13
CA GLY A 189 -10.76 12.41 -7.54
C GLY A 189 -9.53 13.03 -6.89
N THR A 190 -8.80 12.25 -6.11
CA THR A 190 -7.59 12.67 -5.38
C THR A 190 -6.34 12.04 -5.99
N LEU A 191 -5.34 12.88 -6.27
CA LEU A 191 -4.03 12.43 -6.76
C LEU A 191 -3.02 12.46 -5.61
N ILE A 192 -2.35 11.33 -5.36
CA ILE A 192 -1.30 11.24 -4.35
C ILE A 192 -0.06 10.55 -4.92
N THR A 193 1.12 11.08 -4.60
CA THR A 193 2.37 10.42 -5.01
C THR A 193 2.80 9.38 -3.99
N VAL A 194 3.59 8.38 -4.40
CA VAL A 194 4.16 7.37 -3.47
C VAL A 194 4.88 8.03 -2.29
N ASN A 195 5.63 9.11 -2.52
CA ASN A 195 6.34 9.81 -1.44
C ASN A 195 5.38 10.51 -0.46
N LEU A 196 4.31 11.13 -0.98
CA LEU A 196 3.28 11.74 -0.15
C LEU A 196 2.52 10.68 0.64
N LEU A 197 2.18 9.55 0.02
CA LEU A 197 1.53 8.43 0.69
C LEU A 197 2.39 7.87 1.84
N LEU A 198 3.69 7.67 1.60
CA LEU A 198 4.62 7.23 2.65
C LEU A 198 4.75 8.26 3.79
N GLY A 199 4.79 9.56 3.45
CA GLY A 199 4.79 10.63 4.47
C GLY A 199 3.49 10.69 5.26
N MET A 200 2.37 10.38 4.61
CA MET A 200 1.05 10.27 5.23
C MET A 200 0.99 9.10 6.20
N ARG A 201 1.47 7.91 5.80
CA ARG A 201 1.58 6.75 6.70
C ARG A 201 2.48 7.02 7.90
N ALA A 202 3.66 7.60 7.68
CA ALA A 202 4.57 7.97 8.78
C ALA A 202 3.92 8.97 9.76
N SER A 203 3.14 9.91 9.23
CA SER A 203 2.38 10.86 10.06
C SER A 203 1.24 10.15 10.81
N ALA A 204 0.53 9.23 10.16
CA ALA A 204 -0.54 8.46 10.77
C ALA A 204 -0.02 7.60 11.94
N LEU A 205 1.11 6.90 11.76
CA LEU A 205 1.73 6.10 12.82
C LEU A 205 2.20 6.96 14.00
N ARG A 206 2.77 8.13 13.72
CA ARG A 206 3.34 9.00 14.76
C ARG A 206 2.28 9.76 15.56
N TYR A 207 1.27 10.29 14.88
CA TYR A 207 0.30 11.20 15.48
C TYR A 207 -1.07 10.55 15.72
N GLN A 208 -1.31 9.35 15.18
CA GLN A 208 -2.53 8.58 15.32
C GLN A 208 -3.80 9.44 15.09
N PRO A 209 -3.89 10.14 13.94
CA PRO A 209 -5.12 10.85 13.60
C PRO A 209 -6.26 9.83 13.50
N GLY A 210 -7.48 10.27 13.84
CA GLY A 210 -8.67 9.43 13.62
C GLY A 210 -8.80 9.04 12.13
N PRO A 211 -9.30 7.82 11.82
CA PRO A 211 -9.53 7.37 10.45
C PRO A 211 -10.28 8.38 9.58
N ASP A 212 -11.28 9.07 10.14
CA ASP A 212 -12.07 10.07 9.43
C ASP A 212 -11.23 11.22 8.85
N ARG A 213 -10.16 11.64 9.53
CA ARG A 213 -9.26 12.69 9.02
C ARG A 213 -8.47 12.22 7.80
N VAL A 214 -8.01 10.98 7.84
CA VAL A 214 -7.30 10.33 6.73
C VAL A 214 -8.26 10.22 5.54
N LEU A 215 -9.49 9.76 5.77
CA LEU A 215 -10.53 9.64 4.76
C LEU A 215 -10.92 11.00 4.17
N GLN A 216 -11.09 12.04 5.00
CA GLN A 216 -11.39 13.39 4.54
C GLN A 216 -10.28 13.95 3.63
N LEU A 217 -9.02 13.70 3.97
CA LEU A 217 -7.89 14.09 3.15
C LEU A 217 -7.89 13.38 1.80
N LEU A 218 -8.16 12.07 1.81
CA LEU A 218 -8.26 11.24 0.61
C LEU A 218 -9.50 11.57 -0.23
N GLY A 219 -10.57 12.05 0.39
CA GLY A 219 -11.81 12.51 -0.26
C GLY A 219 -11.78 13.95 -0.78
N ALA A 220 -10.64 14.65 -0.68
CA ALA A 220 -10.56 16.08 -0.98
C ALA A 220 -10.78 16.44 -2.48
N GLY A 221 -10.73 15.47 -3.40
CA GLY A 221 -11.02 15.69 -4.82
C GLY A 221 -9.99 16.56 -5.53
N ARG A 222 -8.72 16.54 -5.08
CA ARG A 222 -7.63 17.35 -5.61
C ARG A 222 -6.27 16.68 -5.45
N PRO A 223 -5.22 17.13 -6.15
CA PRO A 223 -3.86 16.68 -5.86
C PRO A 223 -3.44 17.06 -4.43
N LEU A 224 -2.91 16.09 -3.69
CA LEU A 224 -2.36 16.31 -2.36
C LEU A 224 -0.94 16.88 -2.44
N ARG A 225 -0.59 17.68 -1.43
CA ARG A 225 0.71 18.33 -1.24
C ARG A 225 1.23 18.04 0.16
N SER A 226 2.53 18.27 0.39
CA SER A 226 3.15 18.03 1.71
C SER A 226 2.47 18.79 2.85
N ARG A 227 1.98 20.00 2.58
CA ARG A 227 1.22 20.80 3.56
C ARG A 227 -0.10 20.15 3.98
N ASP A 228 -0.72 19.37 3.09
CA ASP A 228 -1.99 18.71 3.35
C ASP A 228 -1.77 17.54 4.32
N ILE A 229 -0.64 16.85 4.22
CA ILE A 229 -0.23 15.80 5.15
C ILE A 229 0.11 16.38 6.53
N ALA A 230 0.74 17.55 6.58
CA ALA A 230 1.12 18.19 7.84
C ALA A 230 -0.08 18.42 8.78
N VAL A 231 -1.30 18.57 8.22
CA VAL A 231 -2.55 18.69 8.97
C VAL A 231 -2.84 17.45 9.82
N LEU A 232 -2.39 16.26 9.40
CA LEU A 232 -2.56 15.03 10.18
C LEU A 232 -1.75 15.04 11.49
N GLY A 233 -0.70 15.86 11.57
CA GLY A 233 0.08 16.05 12.79
C GLY A 233 -0.38 17.20 13.67
N ASP A 234 -1.45 17.92 13.28
CA ASP A 234 -1.98 19.03 14.06
C ASP A 234 -3.05 18.52 15.05
N PRO A 235 -2.81 18.58 16.37
CA PRO A 235 -3.80 18.18 17.37
C PRO A 235 -5.01 19.13 17.44
N ARG A 236 -4.95 20.30 16.79
CA ARG A 236 -6.04 21.31 16.74
C ARG A 236 -6.95 21.18 15.50
N ASN A 237 -6.54 20.31 14.55
CA ASN A 237 -7.31 19.67 13.46
C ASN A 237 -8.68 19.13 13.83
#